data_AF-A0A958GEG8-F1
#
_entry.id   AF-A0A958GEG8-F1
#
_cell.length_a   1.000
_cell.length_b   1.000
_cell.length_c   1.000
_cell.angle_alpha   90.00
_cell.angle_beta   90.00
_cell.angle_gamma   90.00
#
_symmetry.space_group_name_H-M   'P 1'
#
loop_
_entity.id
_entity.type
_entity.pdbx_description
1 polymer ?
#
loop_
_entity_poly.entity_id
_entity_poly.type
_entity_poly.pdbx_seq_one_letter_code
_entity_poly.pdbx_strand_id
1 'polypeptide(L)'
;FIDKTKAFFSKEEVLDVITSGSAIKFCFLAEGKCDVYPRFVGSKEWDIAAGHCILNEANCKIIDIVTGKEPEYNKPSFENNFFIASRKDLYFS
;
A
#
# COMPACT_ATOMS: atom_id res chain seq x y z
N PHE A 1 1.16 -1.26 15.82
CA PHE A 1 0.68 -1.51 14.43
C PHE A 1 -0.61 -0.77 14.15
N ILE A 2 -1.66 -0.99 14.95
CA ILE A 2 -2.94 -0.26 14.89
C ILE A 2 -2.72 1.26 15.07
N ASP A 3 -1.80 1.67 15.94
CA ASP A 3 -1.61 3.09 16.24
C ASP A 3 -1.03 3.89 15.07
N LYS A 4 -0.09 3.33 14.29
CA LYS A 4 0.45 3.98 13.09
C LYS A 4 -0.60 4.13 12.00
N THR A 5 -1.46 3.12 11.85
CA THR A 5 -2.54 3.13 10.86
C THR A 5 -3.60 4.17 11.23
N LYS A 6 -3.99 4.22 12.51
CA LYS A 6 -4.90 5.26 13.01
C LYS A 6 -4.31 6.67 12.92
N ALA A 7 -3.02 6.83 13.22
CA ALA A 7 -2.32 8.10 13.07
C ALA A 7 -2.33 8.58 11.61
N PHE A 8 -2.10 7.68 10.65
CA PHE A 8 -2.22 7.98 9.23
C PHE A 8 -3.65 8.41 8.86
N PHE A 9 -4.68 7.70 9.33
CA PHE A 9 -6.07 8.08 9.07
C PHE A 9 -6.40 9.48 9.57
N SER A 10 -5.92 9.82 10.77
CA SER A 10 -6.11 11.15 11.33
C SER A 10 -5.36 12.24 10.57
N LYS A 11 -4.14 11.94 10.11
CA LYS A 11 -3.27 12.92 9.43
C LYS A 11 -3.76 13.24 8.02
N GLU A 12 -4.16 12.20 7.28
CA GLU A 12 -4.58 12.30 5.88
C GLU A 12 -6.11 12.45 5.74
N GLU A 13 -6.80 12.78 6.83
CA GLU A 13 -8.25 13.04 6.87
C GLU A 13 -9.09 11.93 6.21
N VAL A 14 -8.76 10.67 6.50
CA VAL A 14 -9.45 9.51 5.91
C VAL A 14 -10.90 9.45 6.38
N LEU A 15 -11.82 9.50 5.42
CA LEU A 15 -13.26 9.62 5.66
C LEU A 15 -13.94 8.28 6.01
N ASP A 16 -13.51 7.18 5.39
CA ASP A 16 -14.07 5.85 5.60
C ASP A 16 -12.99 4.76 5.57
N VAL A 17 -13.23 3.66 6.30
CA VAL A 17 -12.27 2.57 6.48
C VAL A 17 -12.92 1.22 6.18
N ILE A 18 -12.50 0.61 5.07
CA ILE A 18 -12.86 -0.77 4.72
C ILE A 18 -11.85 -1.74 5.33
N THR A 19 -12.30 -2.58 6.26
CA THR A 19 -11.45 -3.63 6.85
C THR A 19 -11.49 -4.90 6.00
N SER A 20 -10.33 -5.35 5.50
CA SER A 20 -10.24 -6.59 4.73
C SER A 20 -8.90 -7.31 4.89
N GLY A 21 -8.93 -8.64 4.82
CA GLY A 21 -7.77 -9.51 4.96
C GLY A 21 -6.98 -9.69 3.65
N SER A 22 -5.75 -10.16 3.75
CA SER A 22 -4.96 -10.68 2.61
C SER A 22 -4.79 -9.70 1.42
N ALA A 23 -4.57 -10.24 0.22
CA ALA A 23 -4.25 -9.54 -1.03
C ALA A 23 -5.44 -8.85 -1.71
N ILE A 24 -6.69 -9.12 -1.31
CA ILE A 24 -7.88 -8.52 -1.95
C ILE A 24 -7.90 -6.98 -1.86
N LYS A 25 -7.17 -6.41 -0.91
CA LYS A 25 -6.99 -4.95 -0.78
C LYS A 25 -6.35 -4.32 -2.03
N PHE A 26 -5.49 -5.06 -2.74
CA PHE A 26 -4.97 -4.60 -4.03
C PHE A 26 -6.06 -4.53 -5.09
N CYS A 27 -6.95 -5.52 -5.14
CA CYS A 27 -8.09 -5.50 -6.07
C CYS A 27 -9.06 -4.37 -5.73
N PHE A 28 -9.36 -4.13 -4.46
CA PHE A 28 -10.24 -3.02 -4.06
C PHE A 28 -9.69 -1.67 -4.50
N LEU A 29 -8.38 -1.45 -4.36
CA LEU A 29 -7.75 -0.22 -4.83
C LEU A 29 -7.77 -0.14 -6.37
N ALA A 30 -7.41 -1.23 -7.07
CA ALA A 30 -7.43 -1.28 -8.53
C ALA A 30 -8.85 -1.07 -9.12
N GLU A 31 -9.89 -1.55 -8.44
CA GLU A 31 -11.29 -1.38 -8.81
C GLU A 31 -11.86 -0.01 -8.41
N GLY A 32 -11.10 0.83 -7.70
CA GLY A 32 -11.56 2.13 -7.20
C GLY A 32 -12.53 2.06 -6.02
N LYS A 33 -12.60 0.93 -5.31
CA LYS A 33 -13.40 0.77 -4.07
C LYS A 33 -12.75 1.46 -2.87
N CYS A 34 -11.44 1.71 -2.91
CA CYS A 34 -10.75 2.55 -1.95
C CYS A 34 -9.67 3.38 -2.65
N ASP A 35 -9.28 4.48 -2.03
CA ASP A 35 -8.28 5.42 -2.57
C ASP A 35 -6.84 5.09 -2.13
N VAL A 36 -6.71 4.49 -0.95
CA VAL A 36 -5.43 4.26 -0.28
C VAL A 36 -5.47 2.99 0.56
N TYR A 37 -4.34 2.28 0.58
CA TYR A 37 -4.07 1.12 1.40
C TYR A 37 -2.68 1.28 2.05
N PRO A 38 -2.62 1.79 3.29
CA PRO A 38 -1.37 1.82 4.06
C PRO A 38 -1.07 0.45 4.67
N ARG A 39 0.18 -0.01 4.57
CA ARG A 39 0.66 -1.26 5.16
C ARG A 39 1.85 -0.97 6.08
N PHE A 40 1.56 -0.79 7.37
CA PHE A 40 2.55 -0.58 8.44
C PHE A 40 2.84 -1.85 9.25
N VAL A 41 2.81 -3.00 8.59
CA VAL A 41 3.09 -4.32 9.15
C VAL A 41 3.98 -5.06 8.15
N GLY A 42 4.95 -5.82 8.67
CA GLY A 42 5.87 -6.61 7.85
C GLY A 42 5.17 -7.43 6.77
N SER A 43 5.86 -7.56 5.64
CA SER A 43 5.43 -8.36 4.49
C SER A 43 6.65 -8.82 3.72
N LYS A 44 6.45 -9.83 2.88
CA LYS A 44 7.47 -10.36 1.97
C LYS A 44 7.20 -9.90 0.55
N GLU A 45 8.22 -9.90 -0.29
CA GLU A 45 8.09 -9.54 -1.71
C GLU A 45 6.91 -10.25 -2.39
N TRP A 46 6.75 -11.55 -2.15
CA TRP A 46 5.67 -12.35 -2.73
C TRP A 46 4.27 -11.96 -2.25
N ASP A 47 4.14 -11.30 -1.09
CA ASP A 47 2.84 -10.79 -0.62
C ASP A 47 2.34 -9.59 -1.44
N ILE A 48 3.26 -8.89 -2.13
CA ILE A 48 2.94 -7.62 -2.82
C ILE A 48 3.23 -7.65 -4.32
N ALA A 49 4.10 -8.53 -4.82
CA ALA A 49 4.58 -8.51 -6.21
C ALA A 49 3.43 -8.56 -7.24
N ALA A 50 2.53 -9.52 -7.10
CA ALA A 50 1.36 -9.64 -7.98
C ALA A 50 0.43 -8.43 -7.85
N GLY A 51 0.19 -7.97 -6.62
CA GLY A 51 -0.64 -6.79 -6.35
C GLY A 51 -0.07 -5.51 -6.95
N HIS A 52 1.25 -5.32 -6.88
CA HIS A 52 1.93 -4.16 -7.44
C HIS A 52 1.78 -4.09 -8.96
N CYS A 53 1.92 -5.22 -9.65
CA CYS A 53 1.68 -5.29 -11.10
C CYS A 53 0.25 -4.88 -11.45
N ILE A 54 -0.76 -5.43 -10.74
CA ILE A 54 -2.17 -5.06 -10.93
C ILE A 54 -2.39 -3.56 -10.72
N LEU A 55 -1.81 -3.00 -9.66
CA LEU A 55 -1.95 -1.57 -9.35
C LEU A 55 -1.33 -0.68 -10.42
N ASN A 56 -0.15 -1.03 -10.94
CA ASN A 56 0.51 -0.23 -11.96
C ASN A 56 -0.34 -0.16 -13.25
N GLU A 57 -0.96 -1.27 -13.65
CA GLU A 57 -1.90 -1.31 -14.78
C GLU A 57 -3.22 -0.59 -14.49
N ALA A 58 -3.64 -0.53 -13.23
CA ALA A 58 -4.84 0.19 -12.78
C ALA A 58 -4.61 1.68 -12.49
N ASN A 59 -3.51 2.27 -12.99
CA ASN A 59 -3.13 3.66 -12.72
C ASN A 59 -3.04 4.00 -11.21
N CYS A 60 -2.61 3.04 -10.42
CA CYS A 60 -2.26 3.15 -9.01
C CYS A 60 -0.74 3.02 -8.85
N LYS A 61 -0.25 3.12 -7.61
CA LYS A 61 1.17 2.99 -7.27
C LYS A 61 1.35 2.34 -5.89
N ILE A 62 2.53 1.77 -5.64
CA ILE A 62 3.01 1.43 -4.30
C ILE A 62 4.27 2.23 -4.03
N ILE A 63 4.33 2.92 -2.89
CA ILE A 63 5.52 3.66 -2.45
C ILE A 63 6.02 3.08 -1.13
N ASP A 64 7.29 2.65 -1.13
CA ASP A 64 8.05 2.33 0.07
C ASP A 64 8.31 3.62 0.86
N ILE A 65 7.86 3.67 2.11
CA ILE A 65 7.92 4.90 2.92
C ILE A 65 9.33 5.21 3.46
N VAL A 66 10.26 4.26 3.38
CA VAL A 66 11.65 4.44 3.78
C VAL A 66 12.47 5.01 2.63
N THR A 67 12.24 4.51 1.41
CA THR A 67 13.03 4.92 0.23
C THR A 67 12.37 6.04 -0.57
N GLY A 68 11.07 6.26 -0.41
CA GLY A 68 10.27 7.20 -1.21
C GLY A 68 10.09 6.76 -2.68
N LYS A 69 10.38 5.49 -2.99
CA LYS A 69 10.35 4.91 -4.34
C LYS A 69 9.42 3.71 -4.41
N GLU A 70 9.19 3.19 -5.60
CA GLU A 70 8.51 1.92 -5.77
C GLU A 70 9.30 0.76 -5.13
N PRO A 71 8.64 -0.27 -4.57
CA PRO A 71 9.32 -1.43 -4.04
C PRO A 71 10.16 -2.16 -5.09
N GLU A 72 11.39 -2.49 -4.73
CA GLU A 72 12.27 -3.35 -5.53
C GLU A 72 12.07 -4.83 -5.16
N TYR A 73 12.28 -5.71 -6.14
CA TYR A 73 12.11 -7.16 -6.03
C TYR A 73 13.44 -7.89 -6.26
N ASN A 74 13.49 -9.16 -5.86
CA ASN A 74 14.69 -10.00 -5.92
C ASN A 74 15.83 -9.45 -5.03
N LYS A 75 15.46 -8.88 -3.87
CA LYS A 75 16.43 -8.39 -2.89
C LYS A 75 17.10 -9.58 -2.17
N PRO A 76 18.33 -9.42 -1.65
CA PRO A 76 18.99 -10.45 -0.84
C PRO A 76 18.16 -10.86 0.39
N SER A 77 17.39 -9.91 0.94
CA SER A 77 16.36 -10.15 1.94
C SER A 77 15.00 -9.88 1.33
N PHE A 78 14.12 -10.87 1.32
CA PHE A 78 12.76 -10.75 0.78
C PHE A 78 11.81 -9.91 1.65
N GLU A 79 12.32 -9.24 2.69
CA GLU A 79 11.52 -8.33 3.51
C GLU A 79 11.18 -7.07 2.73
N ASN A 80 9.94 -6.62 2.86
CA ASN A 80 9.56 -5.27 2.44
C ASN A 80 9.60 -4.32 3.65
N ASN A 81 9.99 -3.09 3.39
CA ASN A 81 9.65 -1.99 4.28
C ASN A 81 8.13 -1.78 4.32
N PHE A 82 7.69 -0.87 5.19
CA PHE A 82 6.32 -0.40 5.13
C PHE A 82 6.06 0.36 3.84
N PHE A 83 4.84 0.27 3.34
CA PHE A 83 4.46 0.91 2.09
C PHE A 83 3.07 1.53 2.17
N ILE A 84 2.80 2.44 1.24
CA ILE A 84 1.46 2.94 0.97
C ILE A 84 1.16 2.64 -0.49
N ALA A 85 0.08 1.89 -0.71
CA ALA A 85 -0.51 1.73 -2.03
C ALA A 85 -1.62 2.76 -2.19
N SER A 86 -1.72 3.44 -3.34
CA SER A 86 -2.76 4.44 -3.58
C SER A 86 -3.03 4.66 -5.05
N ARG A 87 -4.08 5.44 -5.35
CA ARG A 87 -4.20 6.08 -6.66
C ARG A 87 -2.97 6.93 -6.97
N LYS A 88 -2.61 7.04 -8.25
CA LYS A 88 -1.35 7.68 -8.66
C LYS A 88 -1.33 9.19 -8.41
N ASP A 89 -2.48 9.85 -8.41
CA ASP A 89 -2.69 11.27 -8.19
C ASP A 89 -2.67 11.70 -6.70
N LEU A 90 -2.63 10.74 -5.77
CA LEU A 90 -2.55 11.00 -4.33
C LEU A 90 -1.11 11.03 -3.83
N TYR A 91 -0.85 11.94 -2.90
CA TYR A 91 0.46 12.13 -2.26
C TYR A 91 0.25 12.32 -0.77
N PHE A 92 1.10 11.69 0.04
CA PHE A 92 1.00 11.69 1.48
C PHE A 92 2.27 12.32 2.06
N SER A 93 2.11 13.02 3.17
CA SER A 93 3.20 13.78 3.81
C SER A 93 3.83 13.05 4.99
#